data_AF-A0A930V6Y9-F1
#
_entry.id   AF-A0A930V6Y9-F1
#
_cell.length_a   1.000
_cell.length_b   1.000
_cell.length_c   1.000
_cell.angle_alpha   90.00
_cell.angle_beta   90.00
_cell.angle_gamma   90.00
#
_symmetry.space_group_name_H-M   'P 1'
#
loop_
_entity.id
_entity.type
_entity.pdbx_description
1 polymer ?
#
loop_
_entity_poly.entity_id
_entity_poly.type
_entity_poly.pdbx_seq_one_letter_code
_entity_poly.pdbx_strand_id
1 'polypeptide(L)'
;MRQVQTFLPYPDFVESAQVLDQARLGKQRVEALQVLRAVTLPGYGWQSHPAIAMWRGHRTALTAYALAITDEWIAQGHADTVRPQVLEFAPALGDVGLGDHRGRDRDHDAGHASAAGLVAADLPVWLGDDAVHRSHRSKLLQKEPEWYRGRFPGVPDDLDYVWPGADPGMLAPTDDAALSAPRRAWVVRPRDARTGDDWRRAGVATVAESSPRGRTTPVWAAQREAFAQLAEGELVAVPDAEQARFSLGRLVGDAVSAQDDDRAPVLLRRVEWEDQEVRRQDLPDPALAQDTRSVFPLALA
;
A
#
# COMPACT_ATOMS: atom_id res chain seq x y z
N MET A 1 11.96 -1.84 -8.95
CA MET A 1 10.95 -0.82 -9.35
C MET A 1 11.64 0.17 -10.27
N ARG A 2 11.03 0.52 -11.41
CA ARG A 2 11.38 1.78 -12.10
C ARG A 2 11.07 2.94 -11.15
N GLN A 3 11.77 4.07 -11.31
CA GLN A 3 11.64 5.29 -10.49
C GLN A 3 10.16 5.58 -10.16
N VAL A 4 9.79 5.47 -8.87
CA VAL A 4 8.46 5.80 -8.36
C VAL A 4 8.47 7.26 -7.95
N GLN A 5 7.42 8.01 -8.25
CA GLN A 5 7.41 9.44 -7.99
C GLN A 5 6.02 9.90 -7.54
N THR A 6 5.97 10.96 -6.75
CA THR A 6 4.74 11.72 -6.52
C THR A 6 4.89 13.11 -7.15
N PHE A 7 3.83 13.63 -7.77
CA PHE A 7 3.80 15.00 -8.28
C PHE A 7 2.90 15.87 -7.40
N LEU A 8 3.54 16.77 -6.66
CA LEU A 8 2.86 17.67 -5.73
C LEU A 8 3.20 19.13 -6.04
N PRO A 9 2.70 19.67 -7.17
CA PRO A 9 2.98 21.03 -7.61
C PRO A 9 2.37 22.12 -6.72
N TYR A 10 1.39 21.79 -5.88
CA TYR A 10 0.72 22.70 -4.94
C TYR A 10 0.57 22.05 -3.56
N PRO A 11 0.44 22.84 -2.48
CA PRO A 11 0.14 22.30 -1.15
C PRO A 11 -1.25 21.67 -1.07
N ASP A 12 -2.19 22.11 -1.91
CA ASP A 12 -3.50 21.50 -2.01
C ASP A 12 -3.45 20.25 -2.92
N PHE A 13 -3.99 19.13 -2.43
CA PHE A 13 -3.97 17.85 -3.12
C PHE A 13 -4.92 17.82 -4.33
N VAL A 14 -6.06 18.51 -4.25
CA VAL A 14 -7.04 18.58 -5.34
C VAL A 14 -6.50 19.47 -6.46
N GLU A 15 -5.96 20.63 -6.11
CA GLU A 15 -5.28 21.53 -7.07
C GLU A 15 -4.11 20.81 -7.75
N SER A 16 -3.33 20.06 -6.97
CA SER A 16 -2.24 19.24 -7.49
C SER A 16 -2.71 18.17 -8.46
N ALA A 17 -3.87 17.55 -8.24
CA ALA A 17 -4.43 16.57 -9.17
C ALA A 17 -4.94 17.23 -10.47
N GLN A 18 -5.70 18.32 -10.34
CA GLN A 18 -6.35 19.02 -11.45
C GLN A 18 -5.36 19.62 -12.46
N VAL A 19 -4.15 19.99 -12.02
CA VAL A 19 -3.15 20.60 -12.91
C VAL A 19 -2.41 19.58 -13.78
N LEU A 20 -2.43 18.29 -13.43
CA LEU A 20 -1.69 17.26 -14.14
C LEU A 20 -2.27 17.00 -15.53
N ASP A 21 -1.40 16.80 -16.51
CA ASP A 21 -1.81 16.20 -17.78
C ASP A 21 -2.25 14.75 -17.57
N GLN A 22 -3.09 14.26 -18.48
CA GLN A 22 -3.73 12.96 -18.38
C GLN A 22 -2.73 11.81 -18.16
N ALA A 23 -1.55 11.85 -18.80
CA ALA A 23 -0.55 10.78 -18.68
C ALA A 23 0.05 10.74 -17.27
N ARG A 24 0.38 11.90 -16.67
CA ARG A 24 0.89 11.93 -15.29
C ARG A 24 -0.21 11.70 -14.28
N LEU A 25 -1.42 12.21 -14.47
CA LEU A 25 -2.56 11.91 -13.60
C LEU A 25 -2.82 10.40 -13.54
N GLY A 26 -2.97 9.76 -14.70
CA GLY A 26 -3.21 8.31 -14.78
C GLY A 26 -2.08 7.48 -14.15
N LYS A 27 -0.83 7.96 -14.27
CA LYS A 27 0.35 7.34 -13.65
C LYS A 27 0.39 7.52 -12.14
N GLN A 28 0.03 8.70 -11.63
CA GLN A 28 0.04 9.03 -10.21
C GLN A 28 -0.90 8.14 -9.40
N ARG A 29 -2.02 7.67 -9.96
CA ARG A 29 -2.89 6.67 -9.30
C ARG A 29 -2.08 5.44 -8.85
N VAL A 30 -1.33 4.86 -9.78
CA VAL A 30 -0.57 3.63 -9.55
C VAL A 30 0.68 3.89 -8.70
N GLU A 31 1.39 4.99 -8.95
CA GLU A 31 2.59 5.33 -8.20
C GLU A 31 2.27 5.71 -6.75
N ALA A 32 1.21 6.47 -6.49
CA ALA A 32 0.78 6.79 -5.13
C ALA A 32 0.40 5.53 -4.34
N LEU A 33 -0.31 4.57 -4.95
CA LEU A 33 -0.57 3.27 -4.33
C LEU A 33 0.72 2.49 -4.05
N GLN A 34 1.71 2.55 -4.94
CA GLN A 34 3.01 1.92 -4.71
C GLN A 34 3.78 2.57 -3.54
N VAL A 35 3.70 3.89 -3.39
CA VAL A 35 4.28 4.60 -2.24
C VAL A 35 3.52 4.22 -0.96
N LEU A 36 2.19 4.21 -0.96
CA LEU A 36 1.35 3.78 0.17
C LEU A 36 1.75 2.38 0.65
N ARG A 37 1.91 1.45 -0.28
CA ARG A 37 2.40 0.10 0.02
C ARG A 37 3.81 0.13 0.59
N ALA A 38 4.73 0.93 0.03
CA ALA A 38 6.11 0.96 0.49
C ALA A 38 6.30 1.59 1.88
N VAL A 39 5.47 2.58 2.25
CA VAL A 39 5.49 3.19 3.60
C VAL A 39 4.77 2.34 4.64
N THR A 40 3.93 1.38 4.22
CA THR A 40 3.07 0.59 5.12
C THR A 40 3.49 -0.87 5.25
N LEU A 41 3.89 -1.52 4.15
CA LEU A 41 4.09 -2.96 4.09
C LEU A 41 5.59 -3.31 4.28
N PRO A 42 5.92 -4.18 5.25
CA PRO A 42 7.30 -4.59 5.48
C PRO A 42 7.94 -5.23 4.24
N GLY A 43 9.15 -4.76 3.90
CA GLY A 43 9.91 -5.26 2.74
C GLY A 43 9.30 -4.96 1.36
N TYR A 44 8.24 -4.15 1.26
CA TYR A 44 7.66 -3.81 -0.03
C TYR A 44 8.44 -2.69 -0.75
N GLY A 45 8.89 -2.99 -1.96
CA GLY A 45 9.49 -2.00 -2.86
C GLY A 45 10.84 -1.44 -2.39
N TRP A 46 11.29 -0.35 -3.00
CA TRP A 46 12.56 0.30 -2.63
C TRP A 46 12.34 1.33 -1.51
N GLN A 47 12.26 0.87 -0.26
CA GLN A 47 11.89 1.70 0.88
C GLN A 47 12.85 2.86 1.18
N SER A 48 14.10 2.83 0.69
CA SER A 48 15.03 3.96 0.78
C SER A 48 14.94 4.97 -0.36
N HIS A 49 13.95 4.84 -1.26
CA HIS A 49 13.69 5.85 -2.29
C HIS A 49 13.29 7.20 -1.66
N PRO A 50 13.78 8.35 -2.17
CA PRO A 50 13.47 9.68 -1.62
C PRO A 50 11.97 9.98 -1.48
N ALA A 51 11.17 9.72 -2.51
CA ALA A 51 9.71 9.89 -2.43
C ALA A 51 9.06 9.03 -1.33
N ILE A 52 9.60 7.84 -1.02
CA ILE A 52 9.08 7.00 0.07
C ILE A 52 9.50 7.58 1.42
N ALA A 53 10.73 8.10 1.53
CA ALA A 53 11.17 8.78 2.74
C ALA A 53 10.31 10.02 3.05
N MET A 54 10.03 10.85 2.05
CA MET A 54 9.19 12.06 2.17
C MET A 54 7.80 11.78 2.78
N TRP A 55 7.19 10.65 2.45
CA TRP A 55 5.84 10.28 2.91
C TRP A 55 5.83 9.37 4.15
N ARG A 56 6.99 8.94 4.66
CA ARG A 56 7.06 8.04 5.81
C ARG A 56 6.58 8.76 7.07
N GLY A 57 5.60 8.17 7.75
CA GLY A 57 4.90 8.77 8.91
C GLY A 57 3.59 9.47 8.53
N HIS A 58 3.39 9.75 7.24
CA HIS A 58 2.28 10.56 6.75
C HIS A 58 1.28 9.73 5.93
N ARG A 59 0.98 8.51 6.38
CA ARG A 59 0.13 7.54 5.64
C ARG A 59 -1.23 8.14 5.30
N THR A 60 -1.91 8.76 6.27
CA THR A 60 -3.24 9.35 6.09
C THR A 60 -3.24 10.49 5.07
N ALA A 61 -2.25 11.40 5.13
CA ALA A 61 -2.10 12.46 4.14
C ALA A 61 -1.76 11.93 2.74
N LEU A 62 -0.89 10.92 2.63
CA LEU A 62 -0.62 10.26 1.35
C LEU A 62 -1.88 9.58 0.79
N THR A 63 -2.72 8.99 1.64
CA THR A 63 -4.01 8.43 1.20
C THR A 63 -4.93 9.53 0.68
N ALA A 64 -5.03 10.68 1.36
CA ALA A 64 -5.82 11.81 0.89
C ALA A 64 -5.30 12.34 -0.47
N TYR A 65 -3.99 12.45 -0.64
CA TYR A 65 -3.37 12.79 -1.92
C TYR A 65 -3.74 11.78 -3.01
N ALA A 66 -3.59 10.49 -2.74
CA ALA A 66 -3.90 9.43 -3.69
C ALA A 66 -5.40 9.40 -4.05
N LEU A 67 -6.28 9.67 -3.10
CA LEU A 67 -7.71 9.80 -3.33
C LEU A 67 -8.03 10.99 -4.24
N ALA A 68 -7.45 12.18 -3.99
CA ALA A 68 -7.62 13.35 -4.85
C ALA A 68 -7.20 13.06 -6.32
N ILE A 69 -6.10 12.34 -6.51
CA ILE A 69 -5.64 11.88 -7.83
C ILE A 69 -6.65 10.94 -8.49
N THR A 70 -7.17 9.95 -7.77
CA THR A 70 -8.17 9.02 -8.32
C THR A 70 -9.54 9.66 -8.54
N ASP A 71 -9.94 10.60 -7.70
CA ASP A 71 -11.20 11.33 -7.81
C ASP A 71 -11.17 12.24 -9.05
N GLU A 72 -10.06 12.94 -9.30
CA GLU A 72 -9.89 13.72 -10.54
C GLU A 72 -9.88 12.83 -11.79
N TRP A 73 -9.22 11.66 -11.74
CA TRP A 73 -9.25 10.69 -12.84
C TRP A 73 -10.66 10.22 -13.17
N ILE A 74 -11.47 9.90 -12.15
CA ILE A 74 -12.88 9.54 -12.30
C ILE A 74 -13.70 10.72 -12.82
N ALA A 75 -13.43 11.93 -12.32
CA ALA A 75 -14.13 13.14 -12.74
C ALA A 75 -13.87 13.52 -14.21
N GLN A 76 -12.76 13.06 -14.79
CA GLN A 76 -12.46 13.12 -16.23
C GLN A 76 -13.15 12.02 -17.07
N GLY A 77 -13.98 11.18 -16.43
CA GLY A 77 -14.79 10.15 -17.09
C GLY A 77 -14.08 8.79 -17.24
N HIS A 78 -12.98 8.56 -16.53
CA HIS A 78 -12.24 7.30 -16.61
C HIS A 78 -12.64 6.31 -15.52
N ALA A 79 -12.62 5.02 -15.84
CA ALA A 79 -12.78 3.96 -14.86
C ALA A 79 -11.54 3.85 -13.94
N ASP A 80 -11.77 3.51 -12.67
CA ASP A 80 -10.72 3.41 -11.66
C ASP A 80 -10.86 2.17 -10.79
N THR A 81 -9.81 1.35 -10.74
CA THR A 81 -9.71 0.15 -9.89
C THR A 81 -8.70 0.31 -8.74
N VAL A 82 -8.04 1.47 -8.67
CA VAL A 82 -6.99 1.80 -7.70
C VAL A 82 -7.60 2.44 -6.45
N ARG A 83 -8.60 3.30 -6.62
CA ARG A 83 -9.26 4.05 -5.55
C ARG A 83 -9.73 3.16 -4.39
N PRO A 84 -10.41 2.01 -4.62
CA PRO A 84 -10.82 1.15 -3.51
C PRO A 84 -9.62 0.60 -2.71
N GLN A 85 -8.50 0.30 -3.39
CA GLN A 85 -7.28 -0.17 -2.72
C GLN A 85 -6.57 0.95 -1.95
N VAL A 86 -6.66 2.20 -2.42
CA VAL A 86 -6.13 3.37 -1.72
C VAL A 86 -6.90 3.61 -0.43
N LEU A 87 -8.23 3.50 -0.46
CA LEU A 87 -9.08 3.78 0.69
C LEU A 87 -8.78 2.88 1.90
N GLU A 88 -8.35 1.65 1.69
CA GLU A 88 -7.99 0.71 2.76
C GLU A 88 -6.84 1.20 3.65
N PHE A 89 -5.99 2.12 3.17
CA PHE A 89 -4.90 2.70 3.97
C PHE A 89 -5.37 3.77 4.97
N ALA A 90 -6.55 4.34 4.77
CA ALA A 90 -7.21 5.23 5.72
C ALA A 90 -8.73 5.20 5.50
N PRO A 91 -9.43 4.13 5.95
CA PRO A 91 -10.85 3.92 5.65
C PRO A 91 -11.75 5.07 6.07
N ALA A 92 -11.39 5.74 7.17
CA ALA A 92 -12.11 6.90 7.70
C ALA A 92 -12.27 8.04 6.68
N LEU A 93 -11.35 8.19 5.70
CA LEU A 93 -11.45 9.21 4.66
C LEU A 93 -12.61 8.97 3.67
N GLY A 94 -13.14 7.75 3.59
CA GLY A 94 -14.26 7.40 2.71
C GLY A 94 -15.56 8.05 3.15
N ASP A 95 -15.74 8.25 4.45
CA ASP A 95 -16.96 8.80 5.03
C ASP A 95 -17.01 10.34 4.94
N VAL A 96 -15.85 10.99 4.80
CA VAL A 96 -15.73 12.44 4.94
C VAL A 96 -15.98 13.19 3.63
N GLY A 97 -15.93 12.50 2.48
CA GLY A 97 -16.07 13.11 1.15
C GLY A 97 -15.02 14.20 0.90
N LEU A 98 -14.01 13.93 0.07
CA LEU A 98 -13.14 14.99 -0.45
C LEU A 98 -14.02 15.87 -1.36
N GLY A 99 -14.50 16.99 -0.83
CA GLY A 99 -15.65 17.72 -1.34
C GLY A 99 -15.59 18.07 -2.83
N ASP A 100 -16.76 18.14 -3.46
CA ASP A 100 -16.93 18.71 -4.80
C ASP A 100 -16.54 20.21 -4.75
N HIS A 101 -15.30 20.52 -5.15
CA HIS A 101 -14.77 21.88 -5.15
C HIS A 101 -15.20 22.71 -6.37
N ARG A 102 -16.12 22.23 -7.22
CA ARG A 102 -16.51 22.94 -8.46
C ARG A 102 -17.41 24.18 -8.26
N GLY A 103 -17.64 24.63 -7.02
CA GLY A 103 -18.58 25.72 -6.74
C GLY A 103 -18.20 26.74 -5.65
N ARG A 104 -16.95 26.84 -5.19
CA ARG A 104 -16.58 27.85 -4.18
C ARG A 104 -15.99 29.09 -4.84
N ASP A 105 -16.68 30.22 -4.68
CA ASP A 105 -16.23 31.55 -5.11
C ASP A 105 -14.83 31.86 -4.56
N ARG A 106 -13.97 32.34 -5.45
CA ARG A 106 -12.59 32.75 -5.16
C ARG A 106 -12.59 34.13 -4.54
N ASP A 107 -12.93 34.24 -3.25
CA ASP A 107 -12.60 35.44 -2.48
C ASP A 107 -12.04 35.05 -1.11
N HIS A 108 -11.01 35.80 -0.71
CA HIS A 108 -9.93 35.45 0.20
C HIS A 108 -10.33 35.16 1.65
N ASP A 109 -9.63 34.21 2.30
CA ASP A 109 -8.64 34.52 3.35
C ASP A 109 -7.95 33.25 3.90
N ALA A 110 -6.71 33.42 4.32
CA ALA A 110 -5.77 32.38 4.73
C ALA A 110 -6.33 31.39 5.77
N GLY A 111 -6.44 30.12 5.36
CA GLY A 111 -6.79 28.99 6.21
C GLY A 111 -6.50 27.70 5.47
N HIS A 112 -5.31 27.13 5.71
CA HIS A 112 -4.89 25.82 5.24
C HIS A 112 -5.77 24.73 5.88
N ALA A 113 -6.93 24.45 5.28
CA ALA A 113 -7.74 23.25 5.43
C ALA A 113 -8.87 23.30 4.39
N SER A 114 -9.34 22.22 3.78
CA SER A 114 -9.36 20.87 4.33
C SER A 114 -9.42 19.83 3.21
N ALA A 115 -8.44 18.92 3.19
CA ALA A 115 -8.80 17.51 3.14
C ALA A 115 -9.83 17.31 4.28
N ALA A 116 -11.11 17.11 3.95
CA ALA A 116 -12.24 17.33 4.85
C ALA A 116 -12.21 16.54 6.19
N GLY A 117 -11.24 15.65 6.40
CA GLY A 117 -11.03 14.92 7.66
C GLY A 117 -9.59 14.79 8.14
N LEU A 118 -8.60 15.54 7.59
CA LEU A 118 -7.24 15.52 8.13
C LEU A 118 -7.07 16.56 9.23
N VAL A 119 -6.57 16.15 10.40
CA VAL A 119 -6.09 17.11 11.40
C VAL A 119 -4.69 17.57 11.04
N ALA A 120 -4.27 18.75 11.53
CA ALA A 120 -2.94 19.28 11.26
C ALA A 120 -1.80 18.31 11.65
N ALA A 121 -2.05 17.41 12.61
CA ALA A 121 -1.10 16.38 13.03
C ALA A 121 -0.83 15.29 11.96
N ASP A 122 -1.72 15.13 10.98
CA ASP A 122 -1.56 14.15 9.90
C ASP A 122 -0.80 14.73 8.68
N LEU A 123 -0.59 16.05 8.64
CA LEU A 123 0.02 16.71 7.50
C LEU A 123 1.55 16.78 7.64
N PRO A 124 2.30 16.46 6.58
CA PRO A 124 3.74 16.63 6.60
C PRO A 124 4.14 18.09 6.83
N VAL A 125 5.14 18.33 7.67
CA VAL A 125 5.64 19.68 7.99
C VAL A 125 6.21 20.44 6.79
N TRP A 126 6.61 19.70 5.75
CA TRP A 126 7.12 20.26 4.50
C TRP A 126 5.99 20.66 3.52
N LEU A 127 4.73 20.30 3.81
CA LEU A 127 3.60 20.68 2.97
C LEU A 127 3.39 22.21 3.07
N GLY A 128 3.45 22.90 1.94
CA GLY A 128 3.48 24.37 1.89
C GLY A 128 4.88 24.96 1.71
N ASP A 129 5.96 24.17 1.80
CA ASP A 129 7.31 24.63 1.46
C ASP A 129 7.42 24.83 -0.07
N ASP A 130 7.59 26.09 -0.49
CA ASP A 130 7.68 26.44 -1.90
C ASP A 130 8.85 25.74 -2.60
N ALA A 131 9.96 25.45 -1.92
CA ALA A 131 11.10 24.77 -2.56
C ALA A 131 10.70 23.35 -3.04
N VAL A 132 9.91 22.63 -2.23
CA VAL A 132 9.36 21.32 -2.58
C VAL A 132 8.44 21.44 -3.78
N HIS A 133 7.41 22.28 -3.67
CA HIS A 133 6.39 22.43 -4.70
C HIS A 133 6.96 22.97 -6.03
N ARG A 134 7.87 23.95 -5.97
CA ARG A 134 8.52 24.53 -7.14
C ARG A 134 9.42 23.52 -7.85
N SER A 135 10.13 22.65 -7.13
CA SER A 135 10.91 21.59 -7.75
C SER A 135 10.01 20.59 -8.51
N HIS A 136 8.83 20.26 -7.96
CA HIS A 136 7.85 19.39 -8.61
C HIS A 136 7.26 20.05 -9.87
N ARG A 137 6.91 21.34 -9.80
CA ARG A 137 6.48 22.13 -10.97
C ARG A 137 7.54 22.14 -12.06
N SER A 138 8.81 22.37 -11.71
CA SER A 138 9.94 22.35 -12.66
C SER A 138 10.08 21.00 -13.37
N LYS A 139 9.94 19.90 -12.63
CA LYS A 139 10.04 18.54 -13.19
C LYS A 139 8.85 18.14 -14.05
N LEU A 140 7.66 18.64 -13.74
CA LEU A 140 6.50 18.52 -14.63
C LEU A 140 6.72 19.31 -15.92
N LEU A 141 7.25 20.53 -15.83
CA LEU A 141 7.57 21.36 -16.98
C LEU A 141 8.60 20.70 -17.92
N GLN A 142 9.63 20.04 -17.37
CA GLN A 142 10.58 19.22 -18.16
C GLN A 142 9.90 18.05 -18.88
N LYS A 143 8.84 17.51 -18.27
CA LYS A 143 8.14 16.32 -18.77
C LYS A 143 7.13 16.64 -19.87
N GLU A 144 6.39 17.75 -19.77
CA GLU A 144 5.47 18.25 -20.82
C GLU A 144 5.49 19.78 -20.89
N PRO A 145 6.47 20.38 -21.58
CA PRO A 145 6.61 21.82 -21.59
C PRO A 145 5.37 22.56 -22.10
N GLU A 146 4.72 22.04 -23.14
CA GLU A 146 3.55 22.67 -23.75
C GLU A 146 2.34 22.72 -22.81
N TRP A 147 2.14 21.67 -22.00
CA TRP A 147 1.05 21.61 -21.04
C TRP A 147 1.29 22.54 -19.85
N TYR A 148 2.51 22.53 -19.29
CA TYR A 148 2.80 23.17 -18.01
C TYR A 148 3.30 24.62 -18.10
N ARG A 149 3.86 25.08 -19.23
CA ARG A 149 4.47 26.43 -19.33
C ARG A 149 3.48 27.56 -18.99
N GLY A 150 2.22 27.43 -19.43
CA GLY A 150 1.17 28.41 -19.11
C GLY A 150 0.60 28.25 -17.69
N ARG A 151 0.78 27.10 -17.05
CA ARG A 151 0.25 26.77 -15.72
C ARG A 151 1.22 27.14 -14.60
N PHE A 152 2.53 27.13 -14.88
CA PHE A 152 3.58 27.44 -13.91
C PHE A 152 4.43 28.65 -14.35
N PRO A 153 3.83 29.85 -14.44
CA PRO A 153 4.55 31.03 -14.87
C PRO A 153 5.75 31.33 -13.94
N GLY A 154 6.92 31.58 -14.53
CA GLY A 154 8.14 31.92 -13.80
C GLY A 154 8.84 30.75 -13.10
N VAL A 155 8.34 29.52 -13.23
CA VAL A 155 9.05 28.33 -12.75
C VAL A 155 10.11 27.92 -13.77
N PRO A 156 11.40 27.84 -13.40
CA PRO A 156 12.45 27.36 -14.29
C PRO A 156 12.30 25.85 -14.55
N ASP A 157 12.76 25.36 -15.69
CA ASP A 157 12.65 23.97 -16.13
C ASP A 157 13.94 23.16 -15.92
N ASP A 158 14.81 23.55 -15.00
CA ASP A 158 16.11 22.91 -14.77
C ASP A 158 16.39 22.55 -13.30
N LEU A 159 15.43 22.75 -12.39
CA LEU A 159 15.63 22.45 -10.98
C LEU A 159 15.74 20.95 -10.73
N ASP A 160 16.60 20.57 -9.78
CA ASP A 160 16.58 19.25 -9.18
C ASP A 160 15.39 19.07 -8.24
N TYR A 161 14.98 17.81 -8.05
CA TYR A 161 13.94 17.51 -7.07
C TYR A 161 14.40 17.86 -5.66
N VAL A 162 13.53 18.54 -4.93
CA VAL A 162 13.65 18.67 -3.47
C VAL A 162 12.78 17.59 -2.85
N TRP A 163 13.42 16.58 -2.25
CA TRP A 163 12.75 15.52 -1.51
C TRP A 163 12.99 15.72 0.00
N PRO A 164 11.98 16.12 0.76
CA PRO A 164 12.03 16.05 2.21
C PRO A 164 12.37 14.64 2.69
N GLY A 165 13.13 14.56 3.79
CA GLY A 165 13.38 13.30 4.48
C GLY A 165 12.13 12.82 5.24
N ALA A 166 12.23 11.62 5.81
CA ALA A 166 11.24 11.18 6.79
C ALA A 166 11.36 12.01 8.07
N ASP A 167 10.24 12.18 8.79
CA ASP A 167 10.25 12.82 10.10
C ASP A 167 11.22 12.10 11.06
N PRO A 168 11.93 12.82 11.95
CA PRO A 168 12.87 12.22 12.87
C PRO A 168 12.23 11.09 13.70
N GLY A 169 12.88 9.92 13.72
CA GLY A 169 12.39 8.75 14.45
C GLY A 169 11.42 7.86 13.66
N MET A 170 10.99 8.27 12.46
CA MET A 170 10.15 7.43 11.61
C MET A 170 10.97 6.34 10.92
N LEU A 171 10.76 5.09 11.35
CA LEU A 171 11.43 3.90 10.82
C LEU A 171 10.66 3.28 9.65
N ALA A 172 11.35 2.43 8.87
CA ALA A 172 10.71 1.60 7.87
C ALA A 172 9.69 0.65 8.53
N PRO A 173 8.59 0.29 7.84
CA PRO A 173 7.59 -0.62 8.41
C PRO A 173 8.19 -2.00 8.72
N THR A 174 7.84 -2.54 9.87
CA THR A 174 8.23 -3.88 10.35
C THR A 174 7.00 -4.71 10.69
N ASP A 175 7.18 -6.01 10.87
CA ASP A 175 6.11 -6.91 11.32
C ASP A 175 5.86 -6.84 12.84
N ASP A 176 6.60 -6.02 13.59
CA ASP A 176 6.63 -6.05 15.06
C ASP A 176 5.26 -5.81 15.70
N ALA A 177 4.47 -4.89 15.11
CA ALA A 177 3.11 -4.62 15.57
C ALA A 177 2.19 -5.84 15.43
N ALA A 178 2.28 -6.55 14.31
CA ALA A 178 1.50 -7.77 14.08
C ALA A 178 2.00 -8.94 14.95
N LEU A 179 3.31 -9.07 15.12
CA LEU A 179 3.93 -10.09 15.97
C LEU A 179 3.58 -9.90 17.45
N SER A 180 3.45 -8.65 17.90
CA SER A 180 3.11 -8.29 19.28
C SER A 180 1.60 -8.23 19.54
N ALA A 181 0.76 -8.39 18.51
CA ALA A 181 -0.69 -8.32 18.66
C ALA A 181 -1.21 -9.47 19.56
N PRO A 182 -2.16 -9.23 20.48
CA PRO A 182 -2.73 -10.26 21.35
C PRO A 182 -3.36 -11.41 20.58
N ARG A 183 -3.99 -11.08 19.44
CA ARG A 183 -4.52 -12.03 18.47
C ARG A 183 -3.89 -11.73 17.11
N ARG A 184 -3.22 -12.73 16.55
CA ARG A 184 -2.62 -12.66 15.21
C ARG A 184 -2.86 -13.97 14.47
N ALA A 185 -2.81 -13.92 13.15
CA ALA A 185 -2.68 -15.08 12.30
C ALA A 185 -1.47 -14.94 11.36
N TRP A 186 -0.86 -16.05 11.02
CA TRP A 186 0.10 -16.14 9.93
C TRP A 186 -0.63 -16.35 8.63
N VAL A 187 -0.61 -15.34 7.76
CA VAL A 187 -1.16 -15.47 6.41
C VAL A 187 -0.27 -16.43 5.64
N VAL A 188 -0.88 -17.47 5.05
CA VAL A 188 -0.20 -18.41 4.15
C VAL A 188 -0.93 -18.37 2.80
N ARG A 189 -0.33 -17.69 1.83
CA ARG A 189 -0.95 -17.48 0.52
C ARG A 189 -0.74 -18.69 -0.39
N PRO A 190 -1.83 -19.30 -0.90
CA PRO A 190 -1.72 -20.37 -1.88
C PRO A 190 -1.25 -19.80 -3.22
N ARG A 191 -0.70 -20.67 -4.09
CA ARG A 191 -0.26 -20.26 -5.43
C ARG A 191 -1.42 -19.71 -6.27
N ASP A 192 -2.59 -20.31 -6.11
CA ASP A 192 -3.84 -19.94 -6.76
C ASP A 192 -5.02 -20.39 -5.89
N ALA A 193 -6.23 -19.97 -6.29
CA ALA A 193 -7.47 -20.26 -5.56
C ALA A 193 -7.71 -21.77 -5.40
N ARG A 194 -7.42 -22.55 -6.44
CA ARG A 194 -7.62 -24.00 -6.45
C ARG A 194 -6.74 -24.67 -5.38
N THR A 195 -5.48 -24.27 -5.31
CA THR A 195 -4.54 -24.76 -4.28
C THR A 195 -5.07 -24.48 -2.87
N GLY A 196 -5.63 -23.29 -2.64
CA GLY A 196 -6.25 -22.94 -1.36
C GLY A 196 -7.47 -23.79 -1.02
N ASP A 197 -8.31 -24.10 -2.00
CA ASP A 197 -9.46 -24.99 -1.81
C ASP A 197 -9.04 -26.44 -1.51
N ASP A 198 -8.00 -26.92 -2.19
CA ASP A 198 -7.42 -28.25 -1.98
C ASP A 198 -6.82 -28.36 -0.57
N TRP A 199 -6.10 -27.33 -0.12
CA TRP A 199 -5.60 -27.20 1.25
C TRP A 199 -6.71 -27.29 2.30
N ARG A 200 -7.83 -26.58 2.09
CA ARG A 200 -8.97 -26.65 3.00
C ARG A 200 -9.57 -28.05 3.09
N ARG A 201 -9.78 -28.71 1.96
CA ARG A 201 -10.30 -30.09 1.93
C ARG A 201 -9.36 -31.10 2.57
N ALA A 202 -8.06 -30.94 2.37
CA ALA A 202 -7.05 -31.88 2.83
C ALA A 202 -6.56 -31.63 4.27
N GLY A 203 -6.92 -30.50 4.90
CA GLY A 203 -6.45 -30.17 6.25
C GLY A 203 -4.96 -29.83 6.29
N VAL A 204 -4.46 -29.10 5.29
CA VAL A 204 -3.02 -28.78 5.17
C VAL A 204 -2.80 -27.37 4.64
N ALA A 205 -1.61 -26.83 4.84
CA ALA A 205 -1.08 -25.67 4.12
C ALA A 205 0.37 -25.96 3.70
N THR A 206 0.78 -25.45 2.54
CA THR A 206 2.13 -25.73 2.01
C THR A 206 2.86 -24.48 1.54
N VAL A 207 4.20 -24.53 1.60
CA VAL A 207 5.06 -23.50 1.03
C VAL A 207 6.12 -24.17 0.16
N ALA A 208 6.14 -23.81 -1.12
CA ALA A 208 7.04 -24.38 -2.11
C ALA A 208 8.53 -24.10 -1.81
N GLU A 209 9.42 -24.93 -2.34
CA GLU A 209 10.86 -24.68 -2.21
C GLU A 209 11.30 -23.37 -2.89
N SER A 210 10.73 -23.09 -4.07
CA SER A 210 10.98 -21.87 -4.83
C SER A 210 9.81 -20.89 -4.71
N SER A 211 10.09 -19.58 -4.85
CA SER A 211 9.04 -18.56 -4.81
C SER A 211 8.03 -18.76 -5.95
N PRO A 212 6.84 -18.12 -5.91
CA PRO A 212 5.89 -18.16 -7.01
C PRO A 212 6.45 -17.69 -8.38
N ARG A 213 7.59 -16.99 -8.38
CA ARG A 213 8.33 -16.58 -9.59
C ARG A 213 9.45 -17.55 -9.99
N GLY A 214 9.53 -18.73 -9.37
CA GLY A 214 10.54 -19.75 -9.62
C GLY A 214 11.94 -19.41 -9.12
N ARG A 215 12.08 -18.45 -8.18
CA ARG A 215 13.41 -18.04 -7.64
C ARG A 215 13.54 -18.34 -6.16
N THR A 216 14.76 -18.68 -5.73
CA THR A 216 15.12 -18.78 -4.31
C THR A 216 15.96 -17.57 -3.93
N THR A 217 15.34 -16.63 -3.22
CA THR A 217 15.99 -15.39 -2.75
C THR A 217 16.10 -15.40 -1.23
N PRO A 218 16.96 -14.58 -0.60
CA PRO A 218 17.01 -14.48 0.86
C PRO A 218 15.65 -14.12 1.48
N VAL A 219 14.90 -13.23 0.84
CA VAL A 219 13.53 -12.85 1.26
C VAL A 219 12.56 -14.02 1.19
N TRP A 220 12.72 -14.91 0.21
CA TRP A 220 11.92 -16.13 0.11
C TRP A 220 12.33 -17.17 1.14
N ALA A 221 13.63 -17.36 1.35
CA ALA A 221 14.16 -18.28 2.36
C ALA A 221 13.66 -17.90 3.76
N ALA A 222 13.65 -16.61 4.11
CA ALA A 222 13.12 -16.12 5.38
C ALA A 222 11.63 -16.43 5.56
N GLN A 223 10.80 -16.30 4.51
CA GLN A 223 9.38 -16.67 4.58
C GLN A 223 9.17 -18.17 4.79
N ARG A 224 9.96 -19.01 4.11
CA ARG A 224 9.92 -20.46 4.30
C ARG A 224 10.35 -20.87 5.70
N GLU A 225 11.42 -20.25 6.19
CA GLU A 225 11.93 -20.49 7.54
C GLU A 225 10.91 -20.08 8.60
N ALA A 226 10.31 -18.89 8.45
CA ALA A 226 9.23 -18.43 9.33
C ALA A 226 8.07 -19.44 9.38
N PHE A 227 7.61 -19.93 8.22
CA PHE A 227 6.56 -20.97 8.16
C PHE A 227 6.98 -22.30 8.81
N ALA A 228 8.23 -22.72 8.62
CA ALA A 228 8.75 -23.95 9.21
C ALA A 228 8.83 -23.87 10.74
N GLN A 229 9.16 -22.69 11.28
CA GLN A 229 9.38 -22.45 12.71
C GLN A 229 8.09 -22.14 13.50
N LEU A 230 6.93 -21.99 12.84
CA LEU A 230 5.67 -21.75 13.56
C LEU A 230 5.39 -22.90 14.53
N ALA A 231 5.02 -22.57 15.77
CA ALA A 231 4.68 -23.57 16.78
C ALA A 231 3.33 -24.26 16.48
N GLU A 232 3.10 -25.42 17.09
CA GLU A 232 1.77 -26.03 17.13
C GLU A 232 0.76 -25.09 17.81
N GLY A 233 -0.47 -25.05 17.30
CA GLY A 233 -1.55 -24.19 17.81
C GLY A 233 -1.53 -22.75 17.30
N GLU A 234 -0.45 -22.31 16.63
CA GLU A 234 -0.41 -21.01 15.93
C GLU A 234 -1.53 -20.94 14.89
N LEU A 235 -2.16 -19.76 14.84
CA LEU A 235 -3.26 -19.49 13.93
C LEU A 235 -2.70 -19.15 12.55
N VAL A 236 -3.23 -19.79 11.51
CA VAL A 236 -2.99 -19.45 10.11
C VAL A 236 -4.23 -18.89 9.46
N ALA A 237 -4.02 -18.05 8.45
CA ALA A 237 -5.06 -17.43 7.65
C ALA A 237 -4.77 -17.69 6.17
N VAL A 238 -5.69 -18.36 5.46
CA VAL A 238 -5.55 -18.61 4.02
C VAL A 238 -6.52 -17.71 3.26
N PRO A 239 -6.03 -16.80 2.40
CA PRO A 239 -6.90 -15.89 1.66
C PRO A 239 -7.64 -16.62 0.53
N ASP A 240 -8.83 -16.12 0.19
CA ASP A 240 -9.49 -16.44 -1.08
C ASP A 240 -8.78 -15.79 -2.29
N ALA A 241 -9.28 -16.04 -3.50
CA ALA A 241 -8.65 -15.60 -4.74
C ALA A 241 -8.47 -14.08 -4.81
N GLU A 242 -9.47 -13.34 -4.30
CA GLU A 242 -9.52 -11.89 -4.25
C GLU A 242 -8.83 -11.32 -3.00
N GLN A 243 -8.40 -12.18 -2.07
CA GLN A 243 -7.90 -11.80 -0.73
C GLN A 243 -8.90 -10.91 0.03
N ALA A 244 -10.19 -11.14 -0.20
CA ALA A 244 -11.28 -10.45 0.47
C ALA A 244 -11.67 -11.15 1.78
N ARG A 245 -11.47 -12.47 1.84
CA ARG A 245 -11.73 -13.29 3.03
C ARG A 245 -10.54 -14.19 3.33
N PHE A 246 -10.39 -14.49 4.62
CA PHE A 246 -9.35 -15.35 5.15
C PHE A 246 -10.01 -16.47 5.95
N SER A 247 -9.84 -17.72 5.50
CA SER A 247 -10.24 -18.88 6.29
C SER A 247 -9.19 -19.14 7.36
N LEU A 248 -9.64 -19.33 8.60
CA LEU A 248 -8.75 -19.52 9.74
C LEU A 248 -8.55 -21.01 10.05
N GLY A 249 -7.38 -21.35 10.57
CA GLY A 249 -7.10 -22.70 11.06
C GLY A 249 -5.89 -22.72 11.97
N ARG A 250 -5.69 -23.81 12.72
CA ARG A 250 -4.56 -23.98 13.64
C ARG A 250 -3.60 -25.02 13.14
N LEU A 251 -2.31 -24.73 13.27
CA LEU A 251 -1.26 -25.68 12.92
C LEU A 251 -1.26 -26.86 13.89
N VAL A 252 -1.18 -28.07 13.35
CA VAL A 252 -1.09 -29.32 14.12
C VAL A 252 0.23 -30.01 13.79
N GLY A 253 1.08 -30.18 14.80
CA GLY A 253 2.41 -30.76 14.68
C GLY A 253 3.41 -29.95 13.84
N ASP A 254 4.53 -30.61 13.54
CA ASP A 254 5.70 -30.02 12.90
C ASP A 254 5.59 -29.94 11.36
N ALA A 255 6.47 -29.13 10.77
CA ALA A 255 6.66 -29.09 9.32
C ALA A 255 7.25 -30.40 8.81
N VAL A 256 6.69 -30.93 7.73
CA VAL A 256 7.20 -32.12 7.04
C VAL A 256 7.53 -31.80 5.59
N SER A 257 8.56 -32.46 5.07
CA SER A 257 8.86 -32.42 3.64
C SER A 257 7.84 -33.26 2.87
N ALA A 258 7.23 -32.68 1.84
CA ALA A 258 6.25 -33.34 0.99
C ALA A 258 6.45 -32.93 -0.47
N GLN A 259 5.56 -33.41 -1.34
CA GLN A 259 5.48 -33.02 -2.74
C GLN A 259 4.07 -32.52 -3.04
N ASP A 260 3.95 -31.50 -3.90
CA ASP A 260 2.66 -31.08 -4.44
C ASP A 260 2.20 -31.97 -5.61
N ASP A 261 1.07 -31.63 -6.22
CA ASP A 261 0.47 -32.37 -7.34
C ASP A 261 1.40 -32.45 -8.56
N ASP A 262 2.30 -31.47 -8.74
CA ASP A 262 3.30 -31.43 -9.81
C ASP A 262 4.60 -32.19 -9.42
N ARG A 263 4.60 -32.88 -8.27
CA ARG A 263 5.76 -33.51 -7.64
C ARG A 263 6.88 -32.55 -7.26
N ALA A 264 6.59 -31.25 -7.15
CA ALA A 264 7.55 -30.26 -6.68
C ALA A 264 7.66 -30.31 -5.15
N PRO A 265 8.87 -30.15 -4.58
CA PRO A 265 9.08 -30.21 -3.14
C PRO A 265 8.44 -29.02 -2.42
N VAL A 266 7.73 -29.33 -1.33
CA VAL A 266 7.05 -28.35 -0.47
C VAL A 266 7.32 -28.63 1.00
N LEU A 267 7.30 -27.58 1.82
CA LEU A 267 7.08 -27.71 3.25
C LEU A 267 5.58 -27.80 3.48
N LEU A 268 5.13 -28.84 4.18
CA LEU A 268 3.72 -29.07 4.50
C LEU A 268 3.51 -28.97 6.00
N ARG A 269 2.42 -28.30 6.39
CA ARG A 269 1.88 -28.30 7.75
C ARG A 269 0.46 -28.82 7.73
N ARG A 270 0.10 -29.64 8.72
CA ARG A 270 -1.31 -29.98 8.96
C ARG A 270 -2.02 -28.80 9.61
N VAL A 271 -3.27 -28.60 9.23
CA VAL A 271 -4.12 -27.50 9.69
C VAL A 271 -5.49 -28.05 10.07
N GLU A 272 -5.91 -27.76 11.30
CA GLU A 272 -7.30 -27.93 11.73
C GLU A 272 -8.05 -26.63 11.46
N TRP A 273 -8.95 -26.65 10.47
CA TRP A 273 -9.69 -25.47 10.04
C TRP A 273 -10.79 -25.11 11.04
N GLU A 274 -10.94 -23.81 11.29
CA GLU A 274 -12.04 -23.26 12.07
C GLU A 274 -13.21 -22.93 11.12
N ASP A 275 -14.46 -23.00 11.59
CA ASP A 275 -15.63 -22.54 10.82
C ASP A 275 -15.69 -21.00 10.68
N GLN A 276 -14.70 -20.29 11.23
CA GLN A 276 -14.60 -18.84 11.21
C GLN A 276 -13.80 -18.34 10.01
N GLU A 277 -14.32 -17.30 9.38
CA GLU A 277 -13.58 -16.49 8.41
C GLU A 277 -13.45 -15.05 8.90
N VAL A 278 -12.37 -14.39 8.48
CA VAL A 278 -12.17 -12.96 8.69
C VAL A 278 -12.26 -12.26 7.35
N ARG A 279 -13.07 -11.21 7.25
CA ARG A 279 -13.09 -10.35 6.06
C ARG A 279 -11.96 -9.35 6.17
N ARG A 280 -11.34 -9.04 5.05
CA ARG A 280 -10.25 -8.07 4.96
C ARG A 280 -10.61 -6.70 5.53
N GLN A 281 -11.82 -6.24 5.23
CA GLN A 281 -12.33 -4.95 5.72
C GLN A 281 -12.56 -4.91 7.24
N ASP A 282 -12.67 -6.07 7.88
CA ASP A 282 -12.90 -6.21 9.33
C ASP A 282 -11.58 -6.36 10.10
N LEU A 283 -10.43 -6.35 9.41
CA LEU A 283 -9.11 -6.35 10.05
C LEU A 283 -8.87 -5.03 10.78
N PRO A 284 -8.08 -5.03 11.87
CA PRO A 284 -7.66 -3.79 12.53
C PRO A 284 -6.96 -2.80 11.58
N ASP A 285 -6.20 -3.32 10.60
CA ASP A 285 -5.61 -2.55 9.51
C ASP A 285 -5.76 -3.30 8.18
N PRO A 286 -6.81 -3.01 7.38
CA PRO A 286 -7.09 -3.69 6.11
C PRO A 286 -6.00 -3.52 5.05
N ALA A 287 -5.14 -2.49 5.16
CA ALA A 287 -4.08 -2.24 4.20
C ALA A 287 -2.95 -3.26 4.32
N LEU A 288 -2.69 -3.80 5.52
CA LEU A 288 -1.67 -4.82 5.73
C LEU A 288 -1.96 -6.11 4.94
N ALA A 289 -3.24 -6.39 4.66
CA ALA A 289 -3.62 -7.51 3.79
C ALA A 289 -3.24 -7.32 2.30
N GLN A 290 -2.78 -6.12 1.89
CA GLN A 290 -2.19 -5.91 0.56
C GLN A 290 -0.78 -6.48 0.41
N ASP A 291 -0.19 -7.02 1.48
CA ASP A 291 1.16 -7.58 1.45
C ASP A 291 1.29 -8.68 0.39
N THR A 292 2.30 -8.56 -0.48
CA THR A 292 2.55 -9.51 -1.57
C THR A 292 3.35 -10.74 -1.16
N ARG A 293 3.87 -10.81 0.07
CA ARG A 293 4.58 -11.97 0.63
C ARG A 293 3.64 -13.17 0.75
N SER A 294 4.15 -14.38 0.56
CA SER A 294 3.36 -15.59 0.73
C SER A 294 3.18 -15.99 2.18
N VAL A 295 4.11 -15.60 3.05
CA VAL A 295 4.04 -15.88 4.49
C VAL A 295 4.33 -14.59 5.25
N PHE A 296 3.39 -14.12 6.06
CA PHE A 296 3.54 -12.92 6.88
C PHE A 296 2.53 -12.91 8.04
N PRO A 297 2.85 -12.26 9.18
CA PRO A 297 1.91 -12.13 10.27
C PRO A 297 0.89 -11.01 10.02
N LEU A 298 -0.32 -11.17 10.53
CA LEU A 298 -1.39 -10.19 10.46
C LEU A 298 -2.13 -10.14 11.80
N ALA A 299 -2.32 -8.95 12.34
CA ALA A 299 -3.13 -8.76 13.54
C ALA A 299 -4.61 -9.01 13.22
N LEU A 300 -5.32 -9.63 14.17
CA LEU A 300 -6.77 -9.83 14.11
C LEU A 300 -7.45 -9.02 15.21
N ALA A 301 -8.75 -8.75 15.04
CA ALA A 301 -9.58 -8.11 16.04
C ALA A 301 -9.89 -9.04 17.24
#